data_AF-A0A952HQV1-F1
#
_entry.id   AF-A0A952HQV1-F1
#
_cell.length_a   1.000
_cell.length_b   1.000
_cell.length_c   1.000
_cell.angle_alpha   90.00
_cell.angle_beta   90.00
_cell.angle_gamma   90.00
#
_symmetry.space_group_name_H-M   'P 1'
#
loop_
_entity.id
_entity.type
_entity.pdbx_description
1 polymer ?
#
loop_
_entity_poly.entity_id
_entity_poly.type
_entity_poly.pdbx_seq_one_letter_code
_entity_poly.pdbx_strand_id
1 'polypeptide(L)' 'DNSNSENARTRALPAIWETFPAITEKSDALKDAAAVLAENAGNGLEALQGAMGDVGQSCKGCHDDYRAKRR' A
#
# COMPACT_ATOMS: atom_id res chain seq x y z
N ASP A 1 1.54 -1.56 16.84
CA ASP A 1 2.42 -0.37 16.79
C ASP A 1 3.86 -0.87 16.89
N ASN A 2 4.84 -0.06 16.51
CA ASN A 2 6.26 -0.34 16.76
C ASN A 2 6.85 0.67 17.79
N SER A 3 6.01 1.16 18.69
CA SER A 3 6.39 2.21 19.64
C SER A 3 7.31 1.69 20.74
N ASN A 4 8.32 2.49 21.10
CA ASN A 4 9.22 2.34 22.24
C ASN A 4 9.38 3.72 22.95
N SER A 5 10.28 3.82 23.94
CA SER A 5 10.50 5.08 24.68
C SER A 5 11.09 6.22 23.86
N GLU A 6 11.57 5.94 22.64
CA GLU A 6 12.34 6.86 21.80
C GLU A 6 11.57 7.27 20.53
N ASN A 7 10.41 6.68 20.22
CA ASN A 7 9.64 7.00 19.02
C ASN A 7 8.14 7.25 19.28
N ALA A 8 7.53 8.06 18.41
CA ALA A 8 6.10 8.31 18.44
C ALA A 8 5.31 7.04 18.09
N ARG A 9 4.05 6.93 18.57
CA ARG A 9 3.17 5.83 18.21
C ARG A 9 2.93 5.80 16.70
N THR A 10 3.45 4.76 16.05
CA THR A 10 3.22 4.49 14.63
C THR A 10 3.01 3.00 14.37
N ARG A 11 2.46 2.68 13.20
CA ARG A 11 2.34 1.31 12.69
C ARG A 11 3.34 1.02 11.56
N ALA A 12 4.16 1.99 11.18
CA ALA A 12 5.26 1.77 10.25
C ALA A 12 6.27 0.81 10.89
N LEU A 13 6.53 -0.36 10.32
CA LEU A 13 7.46 -1.34 10.89
C LEU A 13 8.93 -0.98 10.56
N PRO A 14 9.91 -1.39 11.39
CA PRO A 14 11.34 -1.19 11.10
C PRO A 14 11.78 -1.75 9.74
N ALA A 15 11.11 -2.80 9.27
CA ALA A 15 11.31 -3.43 7.97
C ALA A 15 11.35 -2.42 6.80
N ILE A 16 10.65 -1.28 6.91
CA ILE A 16 10.69 -0.20 5.90
C ILE A 16 12.13 0.29 5.67
N TRP A 17 12.91 0.43 6.74
CA TRP A 17 14.29 0.94 6.67
C TRP A 17 15.32 -0.16 6.41
N GLU A 18 15.04 -1.38 6.87
CA GLU A 18 15.94 -2.53 6.70
C GLU A 18 15.93 -3.09 5.26
N THR A 19 14.86 -2.83 4.51
CA THR A 19 14.66 -3.38 3.15
C THR A 19 14.71 -2.32 2.05
N PHE A 20 15.12 -1.10 2.37
CA PHE A 20 15.21 -0.03 1.37
C PHE A 20 16.09 -0.47 0.17
N PRO A 21 15.65 -0.29 -1.09
CA PRO A 21 14.55 0.56 -1.55
C PRO A 21 13.20 -0.13 -1.76
N ALA A 22 12.97 -1.35 -1.27
CA ALA A 22 11.76 -2.14 -1.57
C ALA A 22 10.43 -1.42 -1.26
N ILE A 23 10.40 -0.55 -0.25
CA ILE A 23 9.22 0.29 0.05
C ILE A 23 8.84 1.23 -1.11
N THR A 24 9.84 1.76 -1.83
CA THR A 24 9.64 2.64 -2.98
C THR A 24 9.00 1.85 -4.11
N GLU A 25 9.45 0.63 -4.37
CA GLU A 25 8.87 -0.26 -5.39
C GLU A 25 7.40 -0.59 -5.07
N LYS A 26 7.06 -0.84 -3.80
CA LYS A 26 5.66 -1.01 -3.38
C LYS A 26 4.83 0.26 -3.59
N SER A 27 5.43 1.43 -3.36
CA SER A 27 4.77 2.70 -3.60
C SER A 27 4.52 2.94 -5.08
N ASP A 28 5.45 2.55 -5.95
CA ASP A 28 5.30 2.74 -7.40
C ASP A 28 4.25 1.77 -7.96
N ALA A 29 4.21 0.52 -7.50
CA ALA A 29 3.13 -0.41 -7.86
C ALA A 29 1.73 0.14 -7.52
N LEU A 30 1.59 0.82 -6.37
CA LEU A 30 0.32 1.49 -6.01
C LEU A 30 0.00 2.65 -6.96
N LYS A 31 0.97 3.45 -7.36
CA LYS A 31 0.76 4.57 -8.30
C LYS A 31 0.30 4.06 -9.66
N ASP A 32 0.94 2.99 -10.15
CA ASP A 32 0.59 2.39 -11.44
C ASP A 32 -0.83 1.81 -11.41
N ALA A 33 -1.17 1.04 -10.36
CA ALA A 33 -2.52 0.52 -10.19
C ALA A 33 -3.58 1.64 -10.06
N ALA A 34 -3.24 2.74 -9.37
CA ALA A 34 -4.12 3.89 -9.24
C ALA A 34 -4.32 4.63 -10.57
N ALA A 35 -3.29 4.71 -11.43
CA ALA A 35 -3.41 5.29 -12.77
C ALA A 35 -4.38 4.49 -13.63
N VAL A 36 -4.27 3.16 -13.64
CA VAL A 36 -5.21 2.26 -14.35
C VAL A 36 -6.64 2.40 -13.80
N LEU A 37 -6.79 2.51 -12.47
CA LEU A 37 -8.10 2.76 -11.87
C LEU A 37 -8.69 4.10 -12.34
N ALA A 38 -7.87 5.15 -12.41
CA ALA A 38 -8.31 6.47 -12.85
C ALA A 38 -8.80 6.47 -14.31
N GLU A 39 -8.12 5.73 -15.20
CA GLU A 39 -8.54 5.54 -16.60
C GLU A 39 -9.91 4.84 -16.72
N ASN A 40 -10.24 3.97 -15.76
CA ASN A 40 -11.47 3.17 -15.77
C ASN A 40 -12.62 3.76 -14.93
N ALA A 41 -12.37 4.80 -14.14
CA ALA A 41 -13.32 5.30 -13.14
C ALA A 41 -14.64 5.83 -13.74
N GLY A 42 -14.60 6.33 -14.98
CA GLY A 42 -15.78 6.85 -15.69
C GLY A 42 -16.49 5.84 -16.59
N ASN A 43 -15.96 4.63 -16.75
CA ASN A 43 -16.41 3.67 -17.77
C ASN A 43 -17.49 2.70 -17.25
N GLY A 44 -18.19 3.07 -16.18
CA GLY A 44 -19.22 2.26 -15.54
C GLY A 44 -18.70 1.37 -14.40
N LEU A 45 -19.63 0.79 -13.66
CA LEU A 45 -19.35 0.04 -12.43
C LEU A 45 -18.46 -1.18 -12.67
N GLU A 46 -18.71 -1.93 -13.76
CA GLU A 46 -17.97 -3.15 -14.09
C GLU A 46 -16.50 -2.85 -14.40
N ALA A 47 -16.22 -1.80 -15.17
CA ALA A 47 -14.85 -1.35 -15.46
C ALA A 47 -14.13 -0.87 -14.19
N LEU A 48 -14.82 -0.08 -13.35
CA LEU A 48 -14.29 0.36 -12.06
C LEU A 48 -13.95 -0.82 -11.14
N GLN A 49 -14.84 -1.81 -11.04
CA GLN A 49 -14.65 -3.01 -10.24
C GLN A 49 -13.47 -3.85 -10.75
N GLY A 50 -13.33 -3.98 -12.08
CA GLY A 50 -12.21 -4.69 -12.70
C GLY A 50 -10.85 -4.14 -12.30
N ALA A 51 -10.71 -2.81 -12.24
CA ALA A 51 -9.45 -2.16 -11.86
C ALA A 51 -9.21 -2.10 -10.33
N MET A 52 -10.25 -2.27 -9.51
CA MET A 52 -10.13 -2.15 -8.05
C MET A 52 -9.26 -3.25 -7.42
N GLY A 53 -9.22 -4.44 -8.05
CA GLY A 53 -8.46 -5.59 -7.56
C GLY A 53 -6.97 -5.29 -7.42
N ASP A 54 -6.38 -4.62 -8.41
CA ASP A 54 -4.93 -4.33 -8.45
C ASP A 54 -4.52 -3.27 -7.43
N VAL A 55 -5.40 -2.28 -7.19
CA VAL A 55 -5.23 -1.31 -6.09
C VAL A 55 -5.27 -2.02 -4.73
N GLY A 56 -6.23 -2.93 -4.54
CA GLY A 56 -6.33 -3.75 -3.33
C GLY A 56 -5.09 -4.62 -3.08
N GLN A 57 -4.58 -5.25 -4.14
CA GLN A 57 -3.34 -6.04 -4.09
C GLN A 57 -2.12 -5.16 -3.73
N SER A 58 -2.02 -3.96 -4.29
CA SER A 58 -0.96 -3.00 -3.94
C SER A 58 -1.05 -2.55 -2.47
N CYS A 59 -2.26 -2.33 -1.96
CA CYS A 59 -2.49 -2.06 -0.54
C CYS A 59 -2.00 -3.22 0.33
N LYS A 60 -2.31 -4.47 -0.04
CA LYS A 60 -1.91 -5.67 0.68
C LYS A 60 -0.40 -5.88 0.63
N GLY A 61 0.21 -5.77 -0.55
CA GLY A 61 1.63 -6.00 -0.79
C GLY A 61 2.57 -5.03 -0.04
N CYS A 62 2.06 -3.87 0.39
CA CYS A 62 2.78 -2.99 1.32
C CYS A 62 2.42 -3.28 2.78
N HIS A 63 1.13 -3.43 3.10
CA HIS A 63 0.71 -3.56 4.49
C HIS A 63 1.06 -4.89 5.15
N ASP A 64 1.24 -5.97 4.40
CA ASP A 64 1.65 -7.27 4.96
C ASP A 64 3.05 -7.21 5.58
N ASP A 65 3.97 -6.51 4.93
CA ASP A 65 5.39 -6.48 5.31
C ASP A 65 5.76 -5.25 6.15
N TYR A 66 5.10 -4.12 5.90
CA TYR A 66 5.55 -2.80 6.39
C TYR A 66 4.61 -2.13 7.39
N ARG A 67 3.40 -2.66 7.60
CA ARG A 67 2.43 -2.07 8.53
C ARG A 67 2.01 -3.05 9.62
N ALA A 68 2.24 -2.67 10.87
CA ALA A 68 1.74 -3.40 12.02
C ALA A 68 0.22 -3.56 11.94
N LYS A 69 -0.28 -4.76 12.30
CA LYS A 69 -1.72 -5.05 12.37
C LYS A 69 -2.42 -4.11 13.36
N ARG A 70 -3.71 -3.87 13.13
CA ARG A 70 -4.57 -3.18 14.11
C ARG A 70 -4.73 -4.10 15.33
N ARG A 71 -4.62 -3.52 16.52
CA ARG A 71 -4.96 -4.20 17.78
C ARG A 71 -6.47 -4.22 17.96
#